data_AF-A0AA88DY44-F1
#
_entry.id   AF-A0AA88DY44-F1
#
_cell.length_a   1.000
_cell.length_b   1.000
_cell.length_c   1.000
_cell.angle_alpha   90.00
_cell.angle_beta   90.00
_cell.angle_gamma   90.00
#
_symmetry.space_group_name_H-M   'P 1'
#
loop_
_entity.id
_entity.type
_entity.pdbx_description
1 polymer ?
#
loop_
_entity_poly.entity_id
_entity_poly.type
_entity_poly.pdbx_seq_one_letter_code
_entity_poly.pdbx_strand_id
1 'polypeptide(L)'
;MCNLFNLQTLISECFVRELPKGIHKLVNLRHLYLMDAIRLPKGLRELTCLKTLNQFEVATKDSGIFKKRHMKLEDLNKLNHLEGSLSIDGIGGVKDVGEADRAQLKRKKGLVELKLYFGGDSSELRSRNSTLLLEDLQPHPNLKHLVIESYYGTSLINLKSLVLMYCLNCES
;
A
#
# COMPACT_ATOMS: atom_id res chain seq x y z
N MET A 1 -7.07 20.28 -12.03
CA MET A 1 -7.00 18.80 -12.14
C MET A 1 -8.35 18.13 -11.84
N CYS A 2 -9.02 18.39 -10.73
CA CYS A 2 -10.22 17.62 -10.31
C CYS A 2 -11.51 17.83 -11.12
N ASN A 3 -11.49 18.64 -12.18
CA ASN A 3 -12.63 18.86 -13.09
C ASN A 3 -12.44 18.11 -14.43
N LEU A 4 -11.42 17.26 -14.53
CA LEU A 4 -11.13 16.47 -15.72
C LEU A 4 -11.90 15.14 -15.65
N PHE A 5 -13.23 15.20 -15.72
CA PHE A 5 -14.11 14.04 -15.44
C PHE A 5 -13.91 12.85 -16.39
N ASN A 6 -13.34 13.08 -17.59
CA ASN A 6 -13.03 12.04 -18.57
C ASN A 6 -11.60 11.48 -18.47
N LEU A 7 -10.80 11.99 -17.52
CA LEU A 7 -9.40 11.58 -17.38
C LEU A 7 -9.33 10.11 -16.96
N GLN A 8 -8.64 9.28 -17.76
CA GLN A 8 -8.42 7.87 -17.48
C GLN A 8 -7.02 7.58 -16.93
N THR A 9 -6.03 8.38 -17.33
CA THR A 9 -4.63 8.19 -16.93
C THR A 9 -4.08 9.49 -16.38
N LEU A 10 -3.49 9.42 -15.19
CA LEU A 10 -2.74 10.51 -14.57
C LEU A 10 -1.35 9.98 -14.22
N ILE A 11 -0.34 10.59 -14.83
CA ILE A 11 1.07 10.37 -14.51
C ILE A 11 1.57 11.65 -13.87
N SER A 12 2.09 11.58 -12.65
CA SER A 12 2.63 12.73 -11.94
C SER A 12 4.10 12.50 -11.62
N GLU A 13 4.96 13.13 -12.43
CA GLU A 13 6.40 13.20 -12.21
C GLU A 13 6.81 14.47 -11.43
N CYS A 14 5.83 15.20 -10.91
CA CYS A 14 6.08 16.44 -10.19
C CYS A 14 6.46 16.18 -8.73
N PHE A 15 7.32 17.01 -8.16
CA PHE A 15 7.61 17.07 -6.72
C PHE A 15 6.46 17.70 -5.91
N VAL A 16 5.23 17.24 -6.14
CA VAL A 16 4.07 17.65 -5.35
C VAL A 16 4.04 16.88 -4.04
N ARG A 17 3.82 17.59 -2.93
CA ARG A 17 3.77 16.95 -1.60
C ARG A 17 2.52 16.09 -1.37
N GLU A 18 1.43 16.35 -2.08
CA GLU A 18 0.14 15.67 -1.90
C GLU A 18 -0.72 15.84 -3.16
N LEU A 19 -1.50 14.82 -3.54
CA LEU A 19 -2.53 14.99 -4.58
C LEU A 19 -3.70 15.83 -4.05
N PRO A 20 -4.43 16.53 -4.92
CA PRO A 20 -5.57 17.34 -4.49
C PRO A 20 -6.65 16.50 -3.80
N LYS A 21 -7.20 17.02 -2.69
CA LYS A 21 -8.30 16.39 -1.93
C LYS A 21 -9.53 16.03 -2.78
N GLY A 22 -9.73 16.76 -3.88
CA GLY A 22 -10.81 16.53 -4.84
C GLY A 22 -10.59 15.38 -5.83
N ILE A 23 -9.56 14.54 -5.68
CA ILE A 23 -9.25 13.47 -6.65
C ILE A 23 -10.40 12.48 -6.84
N HIS A 24 -11.25 12.30 -5.83
CA HIS A 24 -12.45 11.45 -5.87
C HIS A 24 -13.42 11.81 -7.03
N LYS A 25 -13.36 13.06 -7.53
CA LYS A 25 -14.17 13.51 -8.67
C LYS A 25 -13.75 12.87 -10.00
N LEU A 26 -12.54 12.30 -10.08
CA LEU A 26 -12.01 11.65 -11.27
C LEU A 26 -12.53 10.21 -11.39
N VAL A 27 -13.85 10.02 -11.42
CA VAL A 27 -14.51 8.70 -11.40
C VAL A 27 -14.13 7.80 -12.58
N ASN A 28 -13.68 8.40 -13.69
CA ASN A 28 -13.19 7.68 -14.87
C ASN A 28 -11.69 7.34 -14.82
N LEU A 29 -10.98 7.72 -13.75
CA LEU A 29 -9.57 7.38 -13.60
C LEU A 29 -9.40 5.86 -13.51
N ARG A 30 -8.42 5.36 -14.26
CA ARG A 30 -8.03 3.95 -14.34
C ARG A 30 -6.57 3.77 -13.97
N HIS A 31 -5.71 4.70 -14.34
CA HIS A 31 -4.28 4.57 -14.12
C HIS A 31 -3.74 5.81 -13.40
N LEU A 32 -3.15 5.58 -12.22
CA LEU A 32 -2.49 6.60 -11.43
C LEU A 32 -1.04 6.18 -11.18
N TYR A 33 -0.11 6.92 -11.79
CA TYR A 33 1.32 6.75 -11.59
C TYR A 33 1.89 7.99 -10.91
N LEU A 34 2.64 7.77 -9.83
CA LEU A 34 3.17 8.81 -8.96
C LEU A 34 4.68 8.64 -8.83
N MET A 35 5.43 9.75 -8.81
CA MET A 35 6.76 9.74 -8.21
C MET A 35 6.68 9.33 -6.74
N ASP A 36 7.79 8.79 -6.26
CA ASP A 36 7.96 8.41 -4.87
C ASP A 36 7.63 9.58 -3.93
N ALA A 37 7.08 9.26 -2.76
CA ALA A 37 6.75 10.20 -1.68
C ALA A 37 5.63 11.23 -1.97
N ILE A 38 4.88 11.11 -3.07
CA ILE A 38 3.62 11.85 -3.24
C ILE A 38 2.54 11.29 -2.29
N ARG A 39 2.02 12.14 -1.39
CA ARG A 39 0.97 11.74 -0.46
C ARG A 39 -0.39 11.55 -1.13
N LEU A 40 -1.08 10.49 -0.72
CA LEU A 40 -2.43 10.17 -1.17
C LEU A 40 -3.51 10.83 -0.30
N PRO A 41 -4.52 11.49 -0.89
CA PRO A 41 -5.66 12.04 -0.17
C PRO A 41 -6.71 10.96 0.09
N LYS A 42 -7.48 11.11 1.18
CA LYS A 42 -8.54 10.15 1.56
C LYS A 42 -9.55 9.84 0.46
N GLY A 43 -9.81 10.79 -0.45
CA GLY A 43 -10.73 10.61 -1.57
C GLY A 43 -10.30 9.54 -2.57
N LEU A 44 -9.04 9.08 -2.54
CA LEU A 44 -8.55 8.04 -3.45
C LEU A 44 -9.32 6.72 -3.29
N ARG A 45 -9.79 6.39 -2.09
CA ARG A 45 -10.58 5.17 -1.81
C ARG A 45 -11.92 5.10 -2.55
N GLU A 46 -12.38 6.23 -3.10
CA GLU A 46 -13.62 6.33 -3.86
C GLU A 46 -13.41 6.03 -5.36
N LEU A 47 -12.16 5.94 -5.82
CA LEU A 47 -11.81 5.62 -7.21
C LEU A 47 -11.90 4.11 -7.46
N THR A 48 -13.09 3.53 -7.30
CA THR A 48 -13.29 2.08 -7.31
C THR A 48 -12.90 1.41 -8.63
N CYS A 49 -12.94 2.14 -9.74
CA CYS A 49 -12.55 1.66 -11.06
C CYS A 49 -11.04 1.77 -11.34
N LEU A 50 -10.23 2.19 -10.37
CA LEU A 50 -8.79 2.31 -10.53
C LEU A 50 -8.16 0.94 -10.75
N LYS A 51 -7.37 0.84 -11.83
CA LYS A 51 -6.65 -0.36 -12.26
C LYS A 51 -5.17 -0.32 -11.90
N THR A 52 -4.54 0.84 -11.94
CA THR A 52 -3.12 0.96 -11.60
C THR A 52 -2.93 2.02 -10.53
N LEU A 53 -2.19 1.62 -9.49
CA LEU A 53 -1.69 2.47 -8.42
C LEU A 53 -0.32 1.93 -8.02
N ASN A 54 0.75 2.64 -8.34
CA ASN A 54 2.10 2.14 -8.10
C ASN A 54 2.52 2.21 -6.62
N GLN A 55 1.95 3.13 -5.83
CA GLN A 55 2.33 3.38 -4.43
C GLN A 55 1.11 3.67 -3.55
N PHE A 56 1.13 3.15 -2.31
CA PHE A 56 0.14 3.40 -1.28
C PHE A 56 0.80 3.59 0.09
N GLU A 57 0.72 4.81 0.63
CA GLU A 57 1.38 5.17 1.88
C GLU A 57 0.42 5.07 3.08
N VAL A 58 0.69 4.16 4.02
CA VAL A 58 -0.10 3.94 5.24
C VAL A 58 0.36 4.85 6.37
N ALA A 59 -0.60 5.45 7.08
CA ALA A 59 -0.35 6.37 8.16
C ALA A 59 0.27 5.71 9.40
N THR A 60 1.36 6.32 9.90
CA THR A 60 2.09 5.88 11.09
C THR A 60 2.22 7.05 12.08
N LYS A 61 2.25 6.77 13.40
CA LYS A 61 2.33 7.83 14.44
C LYS A 61 3.65 8.61 14.41
N ASP A 62 4.74 7.96 13.97
CA ASP A 62 6.11 8.48 14.01
C ASP A 62 6.58 9.08 12.68
N SER A 63 5.67 9.37 11.75
CA SER A 63 6.02 10.06 10.51
C SER A 63 6.49 11.49 10.86
N GLY A 64 7.76 11.69 11.21
CA GLY A 64 8.34 12.95 11.71
C GLY A 64 7.92 14.21 10.93
N ILE A 65 8.71 14.66 9.94
CA ILE A 65 8.34 15.81 9.07
C ILE A 65 7.11 15.46 8.18
N PHE A 66 6.68 14.20 8.17
CA PHE A 66 5.60 13.66 7.35
C PHE A 66 4.29 13.37 8.12
N LYS A 67 4.02 14.12 9.21
CA LYS A 67 2.84 14.09 10.13
C LYS A 67 1.43 14.06 9.52
N LYS A 68 1.30 13.93 8.20
CA LYS A 68 0.03 14.01 7.44
C LYS A 68 -0.14 12.85 6.48
N ARG A 69 0.25 11.64 6.89
CA ARG A 69 -0.24 10.44 6.21
C ARG A 69 -1.72 10.29 6.56
N HIS A 70 -2.55 10.08 5.54
CA HIS A 70 -4.01 10.13 5.68
C HIS A 70 -4.71 8.80 5.45
N MET A 71 -4.02 7.85 4.83
CA MET A 71 -4.59 6.57 4.44
C MET A 71 -4.36 5.53 5.52
N LYS A 72 -5.38 4.72 5.76
CA LYS A 72 -5.26 3.47 6.48
C LYS A 72 -5.11 2.32 5.50
N LEU A 73 -4.62 1.17 5.95
CA LEU A 73 -4.49 0.01 5.07
C LEU A 73 -5.88 -0.45 4.56
N GLU A 74 -6.90 -0.35 5.41
CA GLU A 74 -8.30 -0.67 5.06
C GLU A 74 -8.92 0.22 3.95
N ASP A 75 -8.33 1.38 3.63
CA ASP A 75 -8.83 2.23 2.55
C ASP A 75 -8.60 1.61 1.14
N LEU A 76 -7.84 0.50 1.04
CA LEU A 76 -7.73 -0.33 -0.16
C LEU A 76 -8.95 -1.22 -0.45
N ASN A 77 -9.91 -1.31 0.48
CA ASN A 77 -11.01 -2.28 0.46
C ASN A 77 -11.87 -2.29 -0.83
N LYS A 78 -12.08 -1.12 -1.43
CA LYS A 78 -12.94 -0.94 -2.62
C LYS A 78 -12.16 -0.93 -3.93
N LEU A 79 -10.83 -0.87 -3.89
CA LEU A 79 -9.96 -0.83 -5.07
C LEU A 79 -9.70 -2.25 -5.60
N ASN A 80 -10.78 -2.96 -5.94
CA ASN A 80 -10.73 -4.39 -6.30
C ASN A 80 -10.25 -4.62 -7.74
N HIS A 81 -10.25 -3.58 -8.58
CA HIS A 81 -9.79 -3.63 -9.96
C HIS A 81 -8.28 -3.39 -10.12
N LEU A 82 -7.53 -3.25 -9.01
CA LEU A 82 -6.09 -3.09 -9.08
C LEU A 82 -5.41 -4.30 -9.75
N GLU A 83 -4.51 -3.97 -10.68
CA GLU A 83 -3.78 -4.86 -11.57
C GLU A 83 -2.28 -4.54 -11.49
N GLY A 84 -1.43 -5.52 -11.81
CA GLY A 84 0.00 -5.31 -11.91
C GLY A 84 0.72 -5.31 -10.56
N SER A 85 1.45 -4.23 -10.27
CA SER A 85 2.26 -4.05 -9.06
C SER A 85 1.67 -2.98 -8.15
N LEU A 86 1.68 -3.23 -6.85
CA LEU A 86 1.37 -2.26 -5.79
C LEU A 86 2.49 -2.24 -4.74
N SER A 87 3.03 -1.05 -4.47
CA SER A 87 3.89 -0.80 -3.32
C SER A 87 3.07 -0.27 -2.15
N ILE A 88 3.29 -0.80 -0.94
CA ILE A 88 2.67 -0.35 0.30
C ILE A 88 3.75 0.09 1.29
N ASP A 89 3.76 1.38 1.61
CA ASP A 89 4.75 1.99 2.51
C ASP A 89 4.20 2.20 3.92
N GLY A 90 5.04 1.97 4.93
CA GLY A 90 4.70 2.20 6.34
C GLY A 90 3.80 1.12 6.94
N ILE A 91 3.75 -0.07 6.32
CA ILE A 91 2.87 -1.15 6.76
C ILE A 91 3.20 -1.64 8.18
N GLY A 92 4.46 -1.49 8.62
CA GLY A 92 4.89 -1.83 9.99
C GLY A 92 4.28 -0.95 11.08
N GLY A 93 3.73 0.22 10.73
CA GLY A 93 3.07 1.11 11.70
C GLY A 93 1.58 0.86 11.88
N VAL A 94 1.00 -0.14 11.21
CA VAL A 94 -0.40 -0.54 11.39
C VAL A 94 -0.58 -1.18 12.78
N LYS A 95 -1.44 -0.57 13.60
CA LYS A 95 -1.70 -1.03 14.98
C LYS A 95 -2.84 -2.03 15.07
N ASP A 96 -3.89 -1.79 14.31
CA ASP A 96 -5.03 -2.70 14.17
C ASP A 96 -4.73 -3.69 13.05
N VAL A 97 -4.31 -4.89 13.42
CA VAL A 97 -4.00 -5.97 12.47
C VAL A 97 -5.20 -6.29 11.58
N GLY A 98 -6.43 -6.10 12.08
CA GLY A 98 -7.64 -6.31 11.29
C GLY A 98 -7.76 -5.38 10.09
N GLU A 99 -7.00 -4.28 10.01
CA GLU A 99 -6.91 -3.48 8.78
C GLU A 99 -6.39 -4.28 7.59
N ALA A 100 -5.55 -5.30 7.82
CA ALA A 100 -5.02 -6.17 6.79
C ALA A 100 -6.11 -7.01 6.12
N ASP A 101 -6.96 -7.71 6.92
CA ASP A 101 -8.11 -8.42 6.34
C ASP A 101 -9.08 -7.44 5.69
N ARG A 102 -9.37 -6.30 6.32
CA ARG A 102 -10.28 -5.29 5.77
C ARG A 102 -9.78 -4.64 4.48
N ALA A 103 -8.47 -4.64 4.22
CA ALA A 103 -7.90 -4.21 2.95
C ALA A 103 -8.25 -5.14 1.78
N GLN A 104 -8.67 -6.38 2.06
CA GLN A 104 -9.19 -7.35 1.09
C GLN A 104 -8.24 -7.55 -0.12
N LEU A 105 -6.94 -7.78 0.12
CA LEU A 105 -6.00 -8.06 -0.97
C LEU A 105 -6.36 -9.34 -1.74
N LYS A 106 -6.98 -10.32 -1.07
CA LYS A 106 -7.60 -11.51 -1.72
C LYS A 106 -8.61 -11.18 -2.80
N ARG A 107 -9.21 -9.99 -2.85
CA ARG A 107 -10.18 -9.61 -3.91
C ARG A 107 -9.52 -9.00 -5.14
N LYS A 108 -8.26 -8.58 -5.05
CA LYS A 108 -7.51 -7.88 -6.11
C LYS A 108 -6.87 -8.88 -7.07
N LYS A 109 -7.70 -9.56 -7.86
CA LYS A 109 -7.30 -10.70 -8.72
C LYS A 109 -6.24 -10.36 -9.77
N GLY A 110 -6.16 -9.09 -10.16
CA GLY A 110 -5.22 -8.58 -11.16
C GLY A 110 -3.83 -8.26 -10.61
N LEU A 111 -3.67 -8.17 -9.29
CA LEU A 111 -2.36 -7.95 -8.69
C LEU A 111 -1.49 -9.19 -8.86
N VAL A 112 -0.30 -8.99 -9.41
CA VAL A 112 0.73 -10.02 -9.62
C VAL A 112 1.99 -9.73 -8.82
N GLU A 113 2.20 -8.48 -8.39
CA GLU A 113 3.32 -8.08 -7.54
C GLU A 113 2.84 -7.21 -6.39
N LEU A 114 3.36 -7.46 -5.19
CA LEU A 114 3.12 -6.67 -3.99
C LEU A 114 4.47 -6.38 -3.33
N LYS A 115 4.72 -5.11 -3.00
CA LYS A 115 5.94 -4.68 -2.29
C LYS A 115 5.54 -4.06 -0.97
N LEU A 116 6.09 -4.56 0.13
CA LEU A 116 5.75 -4.20 1.48
C LEU A 116 6.96 -3.56 2.17
N TYR A 117 6.87 -2.27 2.45
CA TYR A 117 7.93 -1.52 3.13
C TYR A 117 7.50 -1.23 4.57
N PHE A 118 8.10 -1.93 5.53
CA PHE A 118 7.72 -1.83 6.94
C PHE A 118 8.22 -0.54 7.61
N GLY A 119 9.28 0.09 7.09
CA GLY A 119 9.85 1.35 7.57
C GLY A 119 11.07 1.18 8.50
N GLY A 120 11.80 2.29 8.75
CA GLY A 120 13.10 2.30 9.41
C GLY A 120 13.15 2.83 10.86
N ASP A 121 13.90 2.09 11.68
CA ASP A 121 14.71 2.41 12.86
C ASP A 121 14.13 2.98 14.16
N SER A 122 12.82 3.24 14.28
CA SER A 122 12.26 3.45 15.64
C SER A 122 12.05 2.10 16.33
N SER A 123 12.56 1.98 17.57
CA SER A 123 12.46 0.76 18.39
C SER A 123 11.01 0.27 18.60
N GLU A 124 10.01 1.13 18.41
CA GLU A 124 8.58 0.81 18.50
C GLU A 124 8.01 0.14 17.23
N LEU A 125 8.61 0.35 16.04
CA LEU A 125 8.21 -0.31 14.79
C LEU A 125 8.73 -1.75 14.67
N ARG A 126 9.54 -2.21 15.64
CA ARG A 126 9.86 -3.63 15.87
C ARG A 126 8.65 -4.37 16.46
N SER A 127 7.50 -4.18 15.82
CA SER A 127 6.21 -4.62 16.31
C SER A 127 6.12 -6.15 16.22
N ARG A 128 5.78 -6.80 17.34
CA ARG A 128 5.39 -8.22 17.38
C ARG A 128 4.21 -8.52 16.44
N ASN A 129 3.46 -7.50 16.00
CA ASN A 129 2.31 -7.68 15.14
C ASN A 129 2.66 -7.77 13.64
N SER A 130 3.92 -7.54 13.24
CA SER A 130 4.32 -7.64 11.82
C SER A 130 4.06 -9.03 11.24
N THR A 131 4.26 -10.09 12.03
CA THR A 131 3.93 -11.47 11.63
C THR A 131 2.43 -11.64 11.42
N LEU A 132 1.61 -11.30 12.42
CA LEU A 132 0.14 -11.40 12.32
C LEU A 132 -0.42 -10.58 11.17
N LEU A 133 0.16 -9.41 10.90
CA LEU A 133 -0.24 -8.57 9.79
C LEU A 133 0.01 -9.25 8.44
N LEU A 134 1.17 -9.87 8.24
CA LEU A 134 1.42 -10.62 7.00
C LEU A 134 0.46 -11.81 6.85
N GLU A 135 0.14 -12.51 7.93
CA GLU A 135 -0.82 -13.62 7.94
C GLU A 135 -2.23 -13.16 7.53
N ASP A 136 -2.68 -12.00 8.02
CA ASP A 136 -4.01 -11.45 7.75
C ASP A 136 -4.12 -10.71 6.40
N LEU A 137 -3.00 -10.32 5.77
CA LEU A 137 -3.02 -9.67 4.45
C LEU A 137 -3.66 -10.55 3.38
N GLN A 138 -3.42 -11.86 3.43
CA GLN A 138 -3.96 -12.89 2.52
C GLN A 138 -4.11 -12.39 1.07
N PRO A 139 -3.02 -12.14 0.33
CA PRO A 139 -3.11 -11.70 -1.06
C PRO A 139 -3.78 -12.77 -1.94
N HIS A 140 -4.34 -12.36 -3.09
CA HIS A 140 -4.96 -13.31 -4.01
C HIS A 140 -3.91 -14.33 -4.53
N PRO A 141 -4.27 -15.61 -4.76
CA PRO A 141 -3.33 -16.66 -5.21
C PRO A 141 -2.65 -16.43 -6.57
N ASN A 142 -3.09 -15.41 -7.32
CA ASN A 142 -2.46 -14.95 -8.57
C ASN A 142 -1.19 -14.13 -8.32
N LEU A 143 -0.93 -13.71 -7.08
CA LEU A 143 0.29 -13.00 -6.73
C LEU A 143 1.50 -13.89 -7.08
N LYS A 144 2.38 -13.35 -7.90
CA LYS A 144 3.61 -14.01 -8.37
C LYS A 144 4.81 -13.54 -7.58
N HIS A 145 4.85 -12.28 -7.17
CA HIS A 145 6.01 -11.71 -6.49
C HIS A 145 5.56 -10.98 -5.22
N LEU A 146 6.19 -11.34 -4.10
CA LEU A 146 6.11 -10.60 -2.86
C LEU A 146 7.51 -10.08 -2.53
N VAL A 147 7.65 -8.76 -2.43
CA VAL A 147 8.86 -8.10 -1.96
C VAL A 147 8.58 -7.56 -0.57
N ILE A 148 9.46 -7.86 0.38
CA ILE A 148 9.35 -7.34 1.75
C ILE A 148 10.65 -6.65 2.13
N GLU A 149 10.53 -5.44 2.65
CA GLU A 149 11.65 -4.62 3.08
C GLU A 149 11.51 -4.19 4.55
N SER A 150 12.62 -4.22 5.28
CA SER A 150 12.71 -3.82 6.70
C SER A 150 11.73 -4.60 7.60
N TYR A 151 11.57 -5.90 7.35
CA TYR A 151 10.68 -6.76 8.14
C TYR A 151 11.38 -7.27 9.41
N TYR A 152 10.70 -7.12 10.54
CA TYR A 152 11.18 -7.48 11.88
C TYR A 152 10.42 -8.64 12.52
N GLY A 153 9.41 -9.20 11.82
CA GLY A 153 8.73 -10.40 12.29
C GLY A 153 9.56 -11.66 12.09
N THR A 154 9.03 -12.79 12.56
CA THR A 154 9.79 -14.03 12.72
C THR A 154 9.28 -15.19 11.86
N SER A 155 8.22 -15.00 11.05
CA SER A 155 7.64 -16.08 10.26
C SER A 155 7.08 -15.57 8.95
N LEU A 156 7.36 -16.30 7.86
CA LEU A 156 6.86 -16.04 6.52
C LEU A 156 6.29 -17.36 5.98
N ILE A 157 4.97 -17.53 6.04
CA ILE A 157 4.33 -18.78 5.60
C ILE A 157 3.61 -18.62 4.25
N ASN A 158 3.66 -19.69 3.45
CA ASN A 158 2.86 -19.90 2.23
C ASN A 158 3.08 -18.92 1.06
N LEU A 159 4.34 -18.67 0.67
CA LEU A 159 4.69 -17.80 -0.46
C LEU A 159 5.22 -18.59 -1.67
N LYS A 160 4.71 -18.26 -2.87
CA LYS A 160 5.18 -18.87 -4.13
C LYS A 160 6.52 -18.31 -4.62
N SER A 161 6.80 -17.05 -4.33
CA SER A 161 8.08 -16.38 -4.61
C SER A 161 8.20 -15.18 -3.69
N LEU A 162 9.35 -15.06 -3.04
CA LEU A 162 9.64 -14.08 -2.02
C LEU A 162 11.01 -13.44 -2.29
N VAL A 163 11.07 -12.11 -2.22
CA VAL A 163 12.32 -11.35 -2.18
C VAL A 163 12.37 -10.57 -0.88
N LEU A 164 13.42 -10.80 -0.09
CA LEU A 164 13.66 -10.10 1.18
C LEU A 164 14.79 -9.09 0.99
N MET A 165 14.58 -7.87 1.45
CA MET A 165 15.60 -6.82 1.47
C MET A 165 15.68 -6.22 2.88
N TYR A 166 16.91 -6.02 3.38
CA TYR A 166 17.16 -5.39 4.68
C TYR A 166 16.36 -6.01 5.86
N CYS A 167 16.19 -7.34 5.87
CA CYS A 167 15.48 -8.05 6.95
C CYS A 167 16.47 -8.57 8.00
N LEU A 168 16.16 -8.38 9.29
CA LEU A 168 17.10 -8.68 10.39
C LEU A 168 16.82 -10.00 11.13
N ASN A 169 15.59 -10.56 11.05
CA ASN A 169 15.14 -11.70 11.86
C ASN A 169 14.43 -12.82 11.05
N CYS A 170 14.67 -12.94 9.74
CA CYS A 170 14.05 -13.99 8.95
C CYS A 170 14.75 -15.34 9.20
N GLU A 171 14.31 -16.08 10.21
CA GLU A 171 14.66 -17.49 10.37
C GLU A 171 13.79 -18.34 9.43
N SER A 172 14.44 -19.25 8.70
CA SER A 172 13.85 -20.17 7.72
C SER A 172 13.11 -21.34 8.35
#